data_AF-A0A832YG96-F1
#
_entry.id   AF-A0A832YG96-F1
#
_cell.length_a   1.000
_cell.length_b   1.000
_cell.length_c   1.000
_cell.angle_alpha   90.00
_cell.angle_beta   90.00
_cell.angle_gamma   90.00
#
_symmetry.space_group_name_H-M   'P 1'
#
loop_
_entity.id
_entity.type
_entity.pdbx_description
1 polymer ?
#
loop_
_entity_poly.entity_id
_entity_poly.type
_entity_poly.pdbx_seq_one_letter_code
_entity_poly.pdbx_strand_id
1 'polypeptide(L)' 'QIWIKGWRNQATLLDGFSVGEVISVTPVNAKVGLEGRTELFLTRFSTVTKKN' A
#
# COMPACT_ATOMS: atom_id res chain seq x y z
N GLN A 1 -6.47 -8.45 -8.80
CA GLN A 1 -5.55 -8.22 -7.66
C GLN A 1 -4.75 -6.96 -7.95
N ILE A 2 -4.58 -6.09 -6.96
CA ILE A 2 -3.77 -4.86 -7.07
C ILE A 2 -2.60 -5.00 -6.09
N TRP A 3 -1.43 -4.47 -6.44
CA TRP A 3 -0.27 -4.46 -5.57
C TRP A 3 0.02 -3.05 -5.08
N ILE A 4 0.18 -2.93 -3.75
CA ILE A 4 0.75 -1.75 -3.10
C ILE A 4 2.21 -2.07 -2.80
N LYS A 5 3.12 -1.22 -3.25
CA LYS A 5 4.56 -1.35 -3.08
C LYS A 5 5.08 -0.21 -2.20
N GLY A 6 5.87 -0.56 -1.20
CA GLY A 6 6.62 0.38 -0.36
C GLY A 6 8.09 -0.04 -0.28
N TRP A 7 8.98 0.90 0.03
CA TRP A 7 10.41 0.64 0.14
C TRP A 7 10.91 0.80 1.58
N ARG A 8 11.81 -0.11 1.97
CA ARG A 8 12.63 -0.05 3.19
C ARG A 8 11.78 0.30 4.42
N ASN A 9 11.96 1.50 4.95
CA ASN A 9 11.34 1.98 6.18
C ASN A 9 9.82 2.11 6.07
N GLN A 10 9.23 2.08 4.88
CA GLN A 10 7.77 2.04 4.73
C GLN A 10 7.17 0.69 5.11
N ALA A 11 7.98 -0.37 5.26
CA ALA A 11 7.50 -1.67 5.75
C ALA A 11 6.92 -1.57 7.16
N THR A 12 7.43 -0.67 8.01
CA THR A 12 6.94 -0.48 9.38
C THR A 12 5.53 0.10 9.43
N LEU A 13 5.02 0.68 8.33
CA LEU A 13 3.62 1.11 8.23
C LEU A 13 2.63 -0.06 8.30
N LEU A 14 3.12 -1.28 8.11
CA LEU A 14 2.34 -2.52 8.20
C LEU A 14 2.53 -3.24 9.54
N ASP A 15 3.30 -2.69 10.47
CA ASP A 15 3.48 -3.28 11.80
C ASP A 15 2.12 -3.34 12.53
N GLY A 16 1.79 -4.51 13.08
CA GLY A 16 0.53 -4.74 13.79
C GLY A 16 -0.68 -5.02 12.89
N PHE A 17 -0.49 -5.14 11.57
CA PHE A 17 -1.51 -5.62 10.64
C PHE A 17 -1.42 -7.13 10.43
N SER A 18 -2.54 -7.74 10.07
CA SER A 18 -2.64 -9.18 9.79
C SER A 18 -3.34 -9.44 8.45
N VAL A 19 -3.02 -10.58 7.85
CA VAL A 19 -3.71 -11.02 6.62
C VAL A 19 -5.20 -11.22 6.93
N GLY A 20 -6.06 -10.67 6.06
CA GLY A 20 -7.52 -10.71 6.21
C GLY A 20 -8.13 -9.43 6.74
N GLU A 21 -7.32 -8.48 7.24
CA GLU A 21 -7.81 -7.18 7.67
C GLU A 21 -8.12 -6.25 6.48
N VAL A 22 -9.18 -5.45 6.63
CA VAL A 22 -9.50 -4.40 5.66
C VAL A 22 -8.72 -3.14 6.06
N ILE A 23 -8.02 -2.54 5.10
CA ILE A 23 -7.18 -1.36 5.33
C ILE A 23 -7.55 -0.21 4.39
N SER A 24 -7.24 1.01 4.81
CA SER A 24 -7.23 2.21 3.99
C SER A 24 -5.80 2.72 3.85
N VAL A 25 -5.40 3.11 2.64
CA VAL A 25 -4.04 3.59 2.35
C VAL A 25 -4.08 4.90 1.61
N THR A 26 -3.48 5.94 2.16
CA THR A 26 -3.50 7.31 1.58
C THR A 26 -2.27 8.14 1.98
N PRO A 27 -1.71 8.98 1.09
CA PRO A 27 -1.88 8.99 -0.37
C PRO A 27 -1.07 7.86 -1.05
N VAL A 28 -1.40 7.51 -2.29
CA VAL A 28 -0.64 6.55 -3.12
C VAL A 28 -0.46 7.07 -4.54
N ASN A 29 0.64 6.72 -5.20
CA ASN A 29 0.84 6.98 -6.62
C ASN A 29 0.43 5.75 -7.43
N ALA A 30 -0.51 5.94 -8.38
CA ALA A 30 -0.86 4.90 -9.34
C ALA A 30 0.02 5.00 -10.59
N LYS A 31 0.55 3.87 -11.05
CA LYS A 31 1.32 3.77 -12.29
C LYS A 31 0.90 2.55 -13.09
N VAL A 32 1.11 2.62 -14.41
CA VAL A 32 0.99 1.47 -15.28
C VAL A 32 2.15 0.52 -14.97
N GLY A 33 1.82 -0.69 -14.56
CA GLY A 33 2.75 -1.80 -14.38
C GLY A 33 2.82 -2.71 -15.60
N LEU A 34 3.50 -3.84 -15.44
CA LEU A 34 3.59 -4.86 -16.48
C LEU A 34 2.22 -5.53 -16.71
N GLU A 35 2.04 -6.10 -17.90
CA GLU A 35 0.82 -6.83 -18.29
C GLU A 35 -0.47 -5.99 -18.16
N GLY A 36 -0.39 -4.67 -18.29
CA GLY A 36 -1.54 -3.77 -18.21
C GLY A 36 -2.13 -3.65 -16.80
N ARG A 37 -1.41 -4.07 -15.75
CA ARG A 37 -1.88 -3.98 -14.37
C ARG A 37 -1.53 -2.61 -13.78
N THR A 38 -2.45 -2.03 -13.00
CA THR A 38 -2.14 -0.85 -12.20
C THR A 38 -1.35 -1.25 -10.95
N GLU A 39 -0.21 -0.62 -10.74
CA GLU A 39 0.57 -0.75 -9.50
C GLU A 39 0.45 0.53 -8.67
N LEU A 40 0.30 0.34 -7.36
CA LEU A 40 0.21 1.42 -6.41
C LEU A 40 1.52 1.52 -5.63
N PHE A 41 2.00 2.74 -5.43
CA PHE A 41 3.25 3.00 -4.72
C PHE A 41 3.00 3.92 -3.53
N LEU A 42 3.53 3.53 -2.37
CA LEU A 42 3.54 4.38 -1.19
C LEU A 42 4.43 5.60 -1.42
N THR A 43 3.95 6.75 -0.98
CA THR A 43 4.68 8.00 -0.92
C THR A 43 5.36 8.16 0.44
N ARG A 44 6.20 9.17 0.58
CA ARG A 44 6.80 9.52 1.88
C ARG A 44 5.77 9.84 2.96
N PHE A 45 4.58 10.27 2.57
CA PHE A 45 3.51 10.73 3.47
C PHE A 45 2.38 9.70 3.60
N SER A 46 2.55 8.50 3.05
CA SER A 46 1.53 7.47 3.12
C SER A 46 1.28 7.01 4.55
N THR A 47 0.01 6.84 4.87
CA THR A 47 -0.48 6.19 6.07
C THR A 47 -1.28 4.95 5.70
N VAL A 48 -1.24 3.95 6.57
CA VAL A 48 -2.05 2.73 6.47
C VAL A 48 -2.88 2.65 7.73
N THR A 49 -4.20 2.53 7.61
CA THR A 49 -5.14 2.48 8.74
C THR A 49 -6.07 1.29 8.61
N LYS A 50 -6.41 0.65 9.74
CA LYS A 50 -7.43 -0.41 9.75
C LYS A 50 -8.81 0.20 9.52
N LYS A 51 -9.63 -0.48 8.73
CA LYS A 51 -11.06 -0.23 8.60
C LYS A 51 -11.79 -1.24 9.49
N ASN A 52 -12.71 -0.72 10.32
CA ASN A 52 -13.58 -1.52 11.18
C ASN A 52 -14.51 -2.41 10.36
#